data_AF-A0AA96VQH2-F1
#
_entry.id   AF-A0AA96VQH2-F1
#
_cell.length_a   1.000
_cell.length_b   1.000
_cell.length_c   1.000
_cell.angle_alpha   90.00
_cell.angle_beta   90.00
_cell.angle_gamma   90.00
#
_symmetry.space_group_name_H-M   'P 1'
#
loop_
_entity.id
_entity.type
_entity.pdbx_description
1 polymer ?
#
loop_
_entity_poly.entity_id
_entity_poly.type
_entity_poly.pdbx_seq_one_letter_code
_entity_poly.pdbx_strand_id
1 'polypeptide(L)'
;MEQLIPVLMIVAMVAFVLVKQIGKLTNRLDTFVDESSHERYAKFSAIIQERVREIKQSLDSSKTPNERPFKLLEGKNEEEALELLSNFIRKLVFFETLMAKQKSSQEIEAELFELLSHLDTFLKEYCVDGEALADVLRESLLEAYEQLD
;
A
#
# COMPACT_ATOMS: atom_id res chain seq x y z
N MET A 1 -9.09 -12.52 -21.85
CA MET A 1 -7.97 -11.57 -21.99
C MET A 1 -8.39 -10.09 -21.89
N GLU A 2 -9.67 -9.78 -21.64
CA GLU A 2 -10.17 -8.38 -21.60
C GLU A 2 -10.15 -7.73 -20.20
N GLN A 3 -9.87 -8.50 -19.13
CA GLN A 3 -9.78 -7.99 -17.75
C GLN A 3 -8.35 -7.69 -17.27
N LEU A 4 -7.31 -8.02 -18.04
CA LEU A 4 -5.92 -7.77 -17.64
C LEU A 4 -5.45 -6.33 -17.93
N ILE A 5 -6.12 -5.64 -18.87
CA ILE A 5 -5.78 -4.29 -19.29
C ILE A 5 -6.12 -3.22 -18.23
N PRO A 6 -7.28 -3.25 -17.55
CA PRO A 6 -7.58 -2.33 -16.45
C PRO A 6 -6.58 -2.49 -15.29
N VAL A 7 -6.29 -3.73 -14.89
CA VAL A 7 -5.42 -4.03 -13.75
C VAL A 7 -4.00 -3.55 -13.97
N LEU A 8 -3.42 -3.80 -15.16
CA LEU A 8 -2.09 -3.31 -15.52
C LEU A 8 -2.04 -1.78 -15.60
N MET A 9 -3.11 -1.13 -16.07
CA MET A 9 -3.18 0.34 -16.07
C MET A 9 -3.24 0.92 -14.66
N ILE A 10 -3.97 0.30 -13.73
CA ILE A 10 -4.12 0.82 -12.38
C ILE A 10 -2.89 0.54 -11.52
N VAL A 11 -2.24 -0.64 -11.67
CA VAL A 11 -0.90 -0.90 -11.11
C VAL A 11 0.11 0.09 -11.67
N ALA A 12 0.07 0.36 -12.98
CA ALA A 12 0.90 1.38 -13.60
C ALA A 12 0.57 2.79 -13.10
N MET A 13 -0.66 3.09 -12.66
CA MET A 13 -1.04 4.40 -12.14
C MET A 13 -0.54 4.62 -10.70
N VAL A 14 -0.62 3.61 -9.84
CA VAL A 14 0.00 3.63 -8.50
C VAL A 14 1.52 3.66 -8.62
N ALA A 15 2.10 2.84 -9.50
CA ALA A 15 3.52 2.88 -9.83
C ALA A 15 3.91 4.24 -10.43
N PHE A 16 3.07 4.81 -11.29
CA PHE A 16 3.30 6.13 -11.89
C PHE A 16 3.26 7.23 -10.84
N VAL A 17 2.44 7.12 -9.81
CA VAL A 17 2.39 8.12 -8.72
C VAL A 17 3.65 8.07 -7.87
N LEU A 18 4.16 6.87 -7.58
CA LEU A 18 5.47 6.68 -6.97
C LEU A 18 6.60 7.19 -7.90
N VAL A 19 6.52 6.90 -9.20
CA VAL A 19 7.55 7.25 -10.22
C VAL A 19 7.46 8.70 -10.72
N LYS A 20 6.33 9.40 -10.62
CA LYS A 20 6.18 10.79 -11.14
C LYS A 20 7.11 11.77 -10.43
N GLN A 21 7.55 11.43 -9.21
CA GLN A 21 8.61 12.17 -8.52
C GLN A 21 9.97 11.97 -9.19
N ILE A 22 10.27 10.77 -9.70
CA ILE A 22 11.49 10.49 -10.46
C ILE A 22 11.57 11.42 -11.68
N GLY A 23 10.51 11.53 -12.50
CA GLY A 23 10.56 12.34 -13.73
C GLY A 23 10.79 13.86 -13.54
N LYS A 24 10.34 14.45 -12.42
CA LYS A 24 10.61 15.87 -12.11
C LYS A 24 11.95 16.09 -11.43
N LEU A 25 12.49 15.10 -10.71
CA LEU A 25 13.76 15.18 -9.97
C LEU A 25 14.97 14.66 -10.75
N THR A 26 14.78 13.82 -11.78
CA THR A 26 15.89 13.25 -12.58
C THR A 26 16.68 14.33 -13.34
N ASN A 27 16.06 15.49 -13.64
CA ASN A 27 16.78 16.64 -14.20
C ASN A 27 17.51 17.52 -13.15
N ARG A 28 17.48 17.14 -11.87
CA ARG A 28 18.15 17.84 -10.75
C ARG A 28 18.92 16.86 -9.85
N LEU A 29 19.50 15.83 -10.46
CA LEU A 29 20.07 14.65 -9.79
C LEU A 29 21.34 14.87 -8.95
N ASP A 30 21.76 16.09 -8.62
CA ASP A 30 23.11 16.28 -8.06
C ASP A 30 23.22 17.11 -6.77
N THR A 31 22.16 17.44 -6.03
CA THR A 31 22.42 18.18 -4.75
C THR A 31 21.45 18.10 -3.58
N PHE A 32 20.26 17.50 -3.66
CA PHE A 32 19.36 17.49 -2.50
C PHE A 32 18.53 16.21 -2.46
N VAL A 33 19.03 15.18 -1.76
CA VAL A 33 18.17 14.18 -1.13
C VAL A 33 17.45 14.91 -0.01
N ASP A 34 16.24 15.37 -0.30
CA ASP A 34 15.52 16.33 0.53
C ASP A 34 14.89 15.59 1.72
N GLU A 35 15.19 15.99 2.97
CA GLU A 35 14.62 15.42 4.20
C GLU A 35 13.07 15.37 4.14
N SER A 36 12.47 16.28 3.35
CA SER A 36 11.05 16.34 3.03
C SER A 36 10.50 15.04 2.41
N SER A 37 11.28 14.35 1.57
CA SER A 37 10.84 13.13 0.89
C SER A 37 10.71 11.94 1.83
N HIS A 38 11.64 11.81 2.79
CA HIS A 38 11.58 10.75 3.80
C HIS A 38 10.41 10.94 4.76
N GLU A 39 10.15 12.17 5.18
CA GLU A 39 8.99 12.49 6.01
C GLU A 39 7.68 12.15 5.28
N ARG A 40 7.58 12.47 4.00
CA ARG A 40 6.41 12.13 3.17
C ARG A 40 6.22 10.61 3.05
N TYR A 41 7.28 9.84 2.86
CA TYR A 41 7.19 8.37 2.84
C TYR A 41 6.80 7.78 4.19
N ALA A 42 7.28 8.34 5.30
CA ALA A 42 6.87 7.93 6.64
C ALA A 42 5.39 8.22 6.91
N LYS A 43 4.90 9.41 6.51
CA LYS A 43 3.46 9.73 6.58
C LYS A 43 2.63 8.79 5.71
N PHE A 44 3.09 8.51 4.49
CA PHE A 44 2.38 7.61 3.60
C PHE A 44 2.37 6.17 4.12
N SER A 45 3.47 5.67 4.68
CA SER A 45 3.52 4.33 5.26
C SER A 45 2.53 4.21 6.43
N ALA A 46 2.40 5.23 7.28
CA ALA A 46 1.40 5.28 8.34
C ALA A 46 -0.04 5.22 7.79
N ILE A 47 -0.33 5.93 6.69
CA ILE A 47 -1.64 5.85 6.02
C ILE A 47 -1.93 4.42 5.54
N ILE A 48 -0.95 3.78 4.88
CA ILE A 48 -1.10 2.39 4.43
C ILE A 48 -1.32 1.47 5.63
N GLN A 49 -0.64 1.69 6.76
CA GLN A 49 -0.83 0.88 7.98
C GLN A 49 -2.28 0.90 8.44
N GLU A 50 -2.89 2.09 8.50
CA GLU A 50 -4.28 2.21 8.92
C GLU A 50 -5.23 1.47 7.99
N ARG A 51 -5.02 1.55 6.66
CA ARG A 51 -5.79 0.74 5.70
C ARG A 51 -5.61 -0.76 5.92
N VAL A 52 -4.39 -1.23 6.17
CA VAL A 52 -4.14 -2.66 6.46
C VAL A 52 -4.79 -3.07 7.79
N ARG A 53 -4.82 -2.19 8.80
CA ARG A 53 -5.52 -2.44 10.06
C ARG A 53 -7.03 -2.52 9.87
N GLU A 54 -7.63 -1.65 9.06
CA GLU A 54 -9.07 -1.68 8.73
C GLU A 54 -9.46 -3.00 8.05
N ILE A 55 -8.64 -3.46 7.08
CA ILE A 55 -8.81 -4.76 6.43
C ILE A 55 -8.75 -5.88 7.48
N LYS A 56 -7.70 -5.88 8.31
CA LYS A 56 -7.49 -6.89 9.34
C LYS A 56 -8.65 -6.96 10.33
N GLN A 57 -9.13 -5.81 10.82
CA GLN A 57 -10.24 -5.75 11.76
C GLN A 57 -11.56 -6.24 11.14
N SER A 58 -11.76 -6.01 9.84
CA SER A 58 -12.95 -6.48 9.12
C SER A 58 -12.96 -8.00 8.93
N LEU A 59 -11.79 -8.59 8.68
CA LEU A 59 -11.62 -10.03 8.49
C LEU A 59 -11.56 -10.83 9.81
N ASP A 60 -11.11 -10.21 10.90
CA ASP A 60 -11.01 -10.86 12.21
C ASP A 60 -12.40 -11.12 12.79
N SER A 61 -12.82 -12.39 12.77
CA SER A 61 -14.13 -12.83 13.23
C SER A 61 -14.35 -12.56 14.73
N SER A 62 -13.26 -12.47 15.51
CA SER A 62 -13.29 -12.17 16.94
C SER A 62 -13.57 -10.68 17.24
N LYS A 63 -13.44 -9.80 16.24
CA LYS A 63 -13.71 -8.37 16.38
C LYS A 63 -15.14 -8.03 16.00
N THR A 64 -15.70 -7.01 16.61
CA THR A 64 -17.02 -6.47 16.26
C THR A 64 -16.88 -5.03 15.78
N PRO A 65 -16.29 -4.77 14.59
CA PRO A 65 -16.27 -3.43 14.04
C PRO A 65 -17.69 -3.00 13.64
N ASN A 66 -17.95 -1.69 13.64
CA ASN A 66 -19.24 -1.13 13.24
C ASN A 66 -19.59 -1.47 11.77
N GLU A 67 -18.57 -1.57 10.92
CA GLU A 67 -18.70 -1.96 9.51
C GLU A 67 -17.64 -3.03 9.17
N ARG A 68 -18.02 -3.97 8.30
CA ARG A 68 -17.12 -5.00 7.74
C ARG A 68 -17.10 -4.89 6.21
N PRO A 69 -16.42 -3.88 5.65
CA PRO A 69 -16.31 -3.70 4.21
C PRO A 69 -15.54 -4.86 3.54
N PHE A 70 -14.64 -5.52 4.27
CA PHE A 70 -13.89 -6.68 3.79
C PHE A 70 -14.49 -7.97 4.34
N LYS A 71 -14.63 -8.98 3.47
CA LYS A 71 -15.10 -10.32 3.83
C LYS A 71 -14.16 -11.35 3.26
N LEU A 72 -13.80 -12.33 4.08
CA LEU A 72 -12.94 -13.43 3.66
C LEU A 72 -13.66 -14.29 2.62
N LEU A 73 -12.95 -14.66 1.56
CA LEU A 73 -13.42 -15.57 0.53
C LEU A 73 -13.63 -16.97 1.12
N GLU A 74 -14.69 -17.66 0.71
CA GLU A 74 -15.00 -19.00 1.20
C GLU A 74 -13.82 -19.97 0.96
N GLY A 75 -13.50 -20.77 1.98
CA GLY A 75 -12.40 -21.74 1.94
C GLY A 75 -11.01 -21.16 2.23
N LYS A 76 -10.87 -19.85 2.42
CA LYS A 76 -9.60 -19.25 2.89
C LYS A 76 -9.46 -19.36 4.41
N ASN A 77 -8.21 -19.47 4.85
CA ASN A 77 -7.88 -19.54 6.27
C ASN A 77 -7.76 -18.13 6.87
N GLU A 78 -8.60 -17.84 7.87
CA GLU A 78 -8.61 -16.53 8.55
C GLU A 78 -7.29 -16.26 9.30
N GLU A 79 -6.77 -17.23 10.05
CA GLU A 79 -5.52 -17.07 10.82
C GLU A 79 -4.34 -16.74 9.90
N GLU A 80 -4.24 -17.43 8.77
CA GLU A 80 -3.23 -17.15 7.74
C GLU A 80 -3.39 -15.74 7.17
N ALA A 81 -4.63 -15.35 6.84
CA ALA A 81 -4.92 -14.01 6.32
C ALA A 81 -4.55 -12.90 7.32
N LEU A 82 -4.88 -13.10 8.60
CA LEU A 82 -4.55 -12.17 9.68
C LEU A 82 -3.04 -12.08 9.93
N GLU A 83 -2.31 -13.18 9.75
CA GLU A 83 -0.86 -13.21 9.87
C GLU A 83 -0.18 -12.49 8.68
N LEU A 84 -0.65 -12.68 7.45
CA LEU A 84 -0.18 -11.93 6.28
C LEU A 84 -0.38 -10.41 6.46
N LEU A 85 -1.56 -9.99 6.90
CA LEU A 85 -1.83 -8.58 7.20
C LEU A 85 -0.95 -8.06 8.35
N SER A 86 -0.68 -8.88 9.36
CA SER A 86 0.24 -8.52 10.45
C SER A 86 1.68 -8.38 9.97
N ASN A 87 2.11 -9.18 8.99
CA ASN A 87 3.40 -9.04 8.33
C ASN A 87 3.51 -7.72 7.55
N PHE A 88 2.45 -7.32 6.82
CA PHE A 88 2.42 -6.02 6.15
C PHE A 88 2.54 -4.85 7.13
N ILE A 89 1.76 -4.86 8.24
CA ILE A 89 1.86 -3.83 9.28
C ILE A 89 3.28 -3.77 9.84
N ARG A 90 3.91 -4.90 10.15
CA ARG A 90 5.30 -4.93 10.66
C ARG A 90 6.29 -4.33 9.66
N LYS A 91 6.15 -4.61 8.36
CA LYS A 91 6.98 -3.97 7.32
C LYS A 91 6.73 -2.46 7.28
N LEU A 92 5.49 -2.03 7.32
CA LEU A 92 5.10 -0.61 7.31
C LEU A 92 5.60 0.19 8.52
N VAL A 93 5.52 -0.39 9.72
CA VAL A 93 6.12 0.19 10.94
C VAL A 93 7.62 0.35 10.77
N PHE A 94 8.29 -0.56 10.05
CA PHE A 94 9.72 -0.42 9.76
C PHE A 94 10.00 0.82 8.89
N PHE A 95 9.15 1.14 7.91
CA PHE A 95 9.29 2.40 7.14
C PHE A 95 9.04 3.65 8.00
N GLU A 96 8.12 3.56 8.95
CA GLU A 96 7.82 4.67 9.88
C GLU A 96 8.94 4.88 10.91
N THR A 97 9.54 3.80 11.42
CA THR A 97 10.48 3.83 12.56
C THR A 97 11.96 3.70 12.20
N LEU A 98 12.28 3.14 11.02
CA LEU A 98 13.66 2.81 10.61
C LEU A 98 13.93 3.21 9.14
N MET A 99 14.50 4.42 9.04
CA MET A 99 15.52 4.91 8.08
C MET A 99 15.13 6.03 7.13
N ALA A 100 14.77 7.17 7.70
CA ALA A 100 14.96 8.49 7.08
C ALA A 100 16.45 8.87 6.83
N LYS A 101 17.43 7.94 6.91
CA LYS A 101 18.88 8.28 6.84
C LYS A 101 19.84 7.29 6.12
N GLN A 102 19.44 6.08 5.70
CA GLN A 102 20.38 5.18 4.97
C GLN A 102 19.87 4.62 3.64
N LYS A 103 18.56 4.58 3.40
CA LYS A 103 18.02 4.17 2.10
C LYS A 103 17.78 5.40 1.24
N SER A 104 18.12 5.30 -0.03
CA SER A 104 17.71 6.28 -1.04
C SER A 104 16.18 6.29 -1.18
N SER A 105 15.63 7.42 -1.62
CA SER A 105 14.20 7.53 -1.93
C SER A 105 13.73 6.44 -2.90
N GLN A 106 14.58 6.05 -3.86
CA GLN A 106 14.32 4.99 -4.83
C GLN A 106 14.16 3.61 -4.18
N GLU A 107 14.98 3.28 -3.19
CA GLU A 107 14.87 2.01 -2.46
C GLU A 107 13.58 1.97 -1.64
N ILE A 108 13.22 3.09 -1.00
CA ILE A 108 11.98 3.20 -0.23
C ILE A 108 10.76 3.04 -1.16
N GLU A 109 10.76 3.71 -2.30
CA GLU A 109 9.71 3.61 -3.33
C GLU A 109 9.54 2.18 -3.83
N ALA A 110 10.64 1.49 -4.14
CA ALA A 110 10.62 0.12 -4.63
C ALA A 110 10.01 -0.85 -3.61
N GLU A 111 10.40 -0.75 -2.33
CA GLU A 111 9.87 -1.62 -1.29
C GLU A 111 8.40 -1.30 -0.94
N LEU A 112 8.01 -0.02 -0.96
CA LEU A 112 6.60 0.38 -0.82
C LEU A 112 5.76 -0.16 -1.98
N PHE A 113 6.27 -0.09 -3.22
CA PHE A 113 5.60 -0.65 -4.39
C PHE A 113 5.40 -2.16 -4.27
N GLU A 114 6.44 -2.89 -3.85
CA GLU A 114 6.36 -4.33 -3.62
C GLU A 114 5.31 -4.67 -2.55
N LEU A 115 5.28 -3.91 -1.46
CA LEU A 115 4.30 -4.11 -0.39
C LEU A 115 2.87 -3.88 -0.89
N LEU A 116 2.63 -2.77 -1.61
CA LEU A 116 1.31 -2.45 -2.17
C LEU A 116 0.87 -3.50 -3.20
N SER A 117 1.79 -4.03 -4.00
CA SER A 117 1.51 -5.09 -4.97
C SER A 117 1.12 -6.40 -4.28
N HIS A 118 1.75 -6.72 -3.15
CA HIS A 118 1.37 -7.88 -2.34
C HIS A 118 0.03 -7.66 -1.63
N LEU A 119 -0.28 -6.45 -1.20
CA LEU A 119 -1.58 -6.11 -0.62
C LEU A 119 -2.72 -6.18 -1.65
N ASP A 120 -2.47 -5.72 -2.89
CA ASP A 120 -3.39 -5.85 -4.02
C ASP A 120 -3.69 -7.33 -4.32
N THR A 121 -2.64 -8.15 -4.41
CA THR A 121 -2.77 -9.60 -4.57
C THR A 121 -3.53 -10.24 -3.41
N PHE A 122 -3.23 -9.84 -2.17
CA PHE A 122 -3.94 -10.33 -0.99
C PHE A 122 -5.45 -10.08 -1.09
N LEU A 123 -5.87 -8.86 -1.46
CA LEU A 123 -7.29 -8.55 -1.58
C LEU A 123 -7.96 -9.45 -2.64
N LYS A 124 -7.33 -9.62 -3.80
CA LYS A 124 -7.86 -10.45 -4.90
C LYS A 124 -7.97 -11.92 -4.55
N GLU A 125 -7.03 -12.43 -3.76
CA GLU A 125 -6.98 -13.85 -3.43
C GLU A 125 -7.75 -14.22 -2.17
N TYR A 126 -7.88 -13.31 -1.20
CA TYR A 126 -8.44 -13.59 0.11
C TYR A 126 -9.79 -12.91 0.36
N CYS A 127 -10.20 -11.91 -0.42
CA CYS A 127 -11.46 -11.19 -0.19
C CYS A 127 -12.52 -11.47 -1.25
N VAL A 128 -13.79 -11.49 -0.83
CA VAL A 128 -14.94 -11.40 -1.73
C VAL A 128 -14.90 -10.04 -2.43
N ASP A 129 -15.19 -10.02 -3.74
CA ASP A 129 -15.08 -8.82 -4.58
C ASP A 129 -13.68 -8.18 -4.56
N GLY A 130 -12.64 -9.01 -4.37
CA GLY A 130 -11.26 -8.58 -4.16
C GLY A 130 -10.70 -7.64 -5.23
N GLU A 131 -11.11 -7.78 -6.49
CA GLU A 131 -10.70 -6.86 -7.57
C GLU A 131 -11.24 -5.44 -7.34
N ALA A 132 -12.52 -5.31 -7.01
CA ALA A 132 -13.14 -4.02 -6.73
C ALA A 132 -12.60 -3.38 -5.44
N LEU A 133 -12.34 -4.20 -4.41
CA LEU A 133 -11.71 -3.73 -3.19
C LEU A 133 -10.27 -3.24 -3.44
N ALA A 134 -9.54 -3.92 -4.31
CA ALA A 134 -8.20 -3.48 -4.72
C ALA A 134 -8.26 -2.16 -5.52
N ASP A 135 -9.24 -1.97 -6.40
CA ASP A 135 -9.46 -0.69 -7.10
C ASP A 135 -9.70 0.46 -6.12
N VAL A 136 -10.65 0.29 -5.21
CA VAL A 136 -10.99 1.30 -4.19
C VAL A 136 -9.78 1.60 -3.29
N LEU A 137 -9.03 0.58 -2.87
CA LEU A 137 -7.83 0.80 -2.07
C LEU A 137 -6.81 1.66 -2.83
N ARG A 138 -6.57 1.35 -4.11
CA ARG A 138 -5.61 2.08 -4.95
C ARG A 138 -6.01 3.53 -5.14
N GLU A 139 -7.28 3.80 -5.44
CA GLU A 139 -7.81 5.17 -5.56
C GLU A 139 -7.66 5.93 -4.24
N SER A 140 -8.03 5.31 -3.12
CA SER A 140 -7.94 5.96 -1.80
C SER A 140 -6.50 6.28 -1.37
N LEU A 141 -5.54 5.41 -1.72
CA LEU A 141 -4.13 5.62 -1.42
C LEU A 141 -3.50 6.69 -2.32
N LEU A 142 -3.94 6.76 -3.58
CA LEU A 142 -3.56 7.82 -4.49
C LEU A 142 -4.00 9.19 -3.96
N GLU A 143 -5.29 9.33 -3.65
CA GLU A 143 -5.84 10.58 -3.11
C GLU A 143 -5.13 10.99 -1.82
N ALA A 144 -4.90 10.03 -0.92
CA ALA A 144 -4.20 10.28 0.33
C ALA A 144 -2.76 10.74 0.09
N TYR A 145 -2.04 10.14 -0.87
CA TYR A 145 -0.68 10.52 -1.20
C TYR A 145 -0.57 11.91 -1.86
N GLU A 146 -1.54 12.28 -2.69
CA GLU A 146 -1.60 13.60 -3.33
C GLU A 146 -1.86 14.71 -2.32
N GLN A 147 -2.58 14.41 -1.23
CA GLN A 147 -2.86 15.32 -0.12
C GLN A 147 -1.71 15.42 0.90
N LEU A 148 -0.65 14.62 0.77
CA LEU A 148 0.54 14.79 1.58
C LEU A 148 1.35 15.97 1.05
N ASP A 149 1.43 17.03 1.87
CA ASP A 149 2.33 18.17 1.68
C ASP A 149 3.80 17.76 1.87
#